data_AF-A0A7W1FDC4-F1
#
_entry.id   AF-A0A7W1FDC4-F1
#
_cell.length_a   1.000
_cell.length_b   1.000
_cell.length_c   1.000
_cell.angle_alpha   90.00
_cell.angle_beta   90.00
_cell.angle_gamma   90.00
#
_symmetry.space_group_name_H-M   'P 1'
#
loop_
_entity.id
_entity.type
_entity.pdbx_description
1 polymer ?
#
loop_
_entity_poly.entity_id
_entity_poly.type
_entity_poly.pdbx_seq_one_letter_code
_entity_poly.pdbx_strand_id
1 'polypeptide(L)' 'KDFAEIVRADSMPDAVKKSFASALKKDSVLLAPACASFDMFNSFEERGKEFKSEVLSLESEVGSKTDSRLQTQDSRL' A
#
# COMPACT_ATOMS: atom_id res chain seq x y z
N LYS A 1 -10.99 24.34 -3.50
CA LYS A 1 -11.03 22.94 -3.99
C LYS A 1 -9.92 22.24 -3.24
N ASP A 2 -10.28 21.47 -2.23
CA ASP A 2 -9.29 20.73 -1.45
C ASP A 2 -8.99 19.43 -2.18
N PHE A 3 -7.72 19.19 -2.45
CA PHE A 3 -7.26 17.93 -3.03
C PHE A 3 -6.90 16.98 -1.89
N ALA A 4 -7.04 15.67 -2.12
CA ALA A 4 -6.51 14.68 -1.21
C ALA A 4 -4.97 14.82 -1.11
N GLU A 5 -4.40 14.36 0.00
CA GLU A 5 -2.95 14.30 0.17
C GLU A 5 -2.29 13.47 -0.95
N ILE A 6 -1.24 14.01 -1.56
CA ILE A 6 -0.48 13.34 -2.62
C ILE A 6 0.84 12.86 -2.04
N VAL A 7 1.00 11.54 -1.96
CA VAL A 7 2.25 10.91 -1.56
C VAL A 7 2.95 10.35 -2.81
N ARG A 8 4.20 10.75 -3.02
CA ARG A 8 5.02 10.22 -4.14
C ARG A 8 5.62 8.87 -3.75
N ALA A 9 5.63 7.94 -4.70
CA ALA A 9 6.28 6.65 -4.58
C ALA A 9 7.13 6.36 -5.83
N ASP A 10 8.29 5.76 -5.62
CA ASP A 10 9.29 5.58 -6.70
C ASP A 10 9.27 4.16 -7.28
N SER A 11 8.52 3.23 -6.68
CA SER A 11 8.37 1.85 -7.14
C SER A 11 7.05 1.24 -6.65
N MET A 12 6.65 0.09 -7.20
CA MET A 12 5.45 -0.63 -6.75
C MET A 12 5.51 -1.05 -5.26
N PRO A 13 6.62 -1.64 -4.75
CA PRO A 13 6.76 -1.95 -3.33
C PRO A 13 6.59 -0.71 -2.42
N ASP A 14 7.19 0.41 -2.83
CA ASP A 14 7.11 1.67 -2.10
C ASP A 14 5.68 2.24 -2.11
N ALA A 15 4.99 2.17 -3.26
CA ALA A 15 3.61 2.60 -3.40
C ALA A 15 2.66 1.78 -2.52
N VAL A 16 2.81 0.45 -2.48
CA VAL A 16 1.98 -0.42 -1.64
C VAL A 16 2.20 -0.14 -0.16
N LYS A 17 3.47 0.00 0.28
CA LYS A 17 3.81 0.31 1.67
C LYS A 17 3.29 1.67 2.12
N LYS A 18 3.47 2.71 1.31
CA LYS A 18 2.95 4.06 1.58
C LYS A 18 1.42 4.08 1.61
N SER A 19 0.77 3.41 0.66
CA SER A 19 -0.70 3.31 0.62
C SER A 19 -1.25 2.63 1.88
N PHE A 20 -0.62 1.54 2.33
CA PHE A 20 -1.01 0.86 3.57
C PHE A 20 -0.78 1.71 4.82
N ALA A 21 0.32 2.48 4.88
CA ALA A 21 0.61 3.35 6.01
C ALA A 21 -0.36 4.54 6.09
N SER A 22 -0.86 5.03 4.96
CA SER A 22 -1.83 6.13 4.89
C SER A 22 -3.29 5.68 5.07
N ALA A 23 -3.60 4.43 4.73
CA ALA A 23 -4.96 3.87 4.85
C ALA A 23 -5.33 3.57 6.30
N LEU A 24 -6.59 3.84 6.66
CA LEU A 24 -7.16 3.46 7.95
C LEU A 24 -7.81 2.09 7.89
N LYS A 25 -8.10 1.53 9.07
CA LYS A 25 -8.88 0.29 9.16
C LYS A 25 -10.24 0.49 8.46
N LYS A 26 -10.57 -0.44 7.55
CA LYS A 26 -11.76 -0.44 6.66
C LYS A 26 -11.64 0.40 5.39
N ASP A 27 -10.51 1.07 5.15
CA ASP A 27 -10.25 1.68 3.85
C ASP A 27 -9.86 0.62 2.82
N SER A 28 -10.04 0.96 1.55
CA SER A 28 -9.65 0.14 0.39
C SER A 28 -8.57 0.86 -0.40
N VAL A 29 -7.52 0.13 -0.78
CA VAL A 29 -6.47 0.61 -1.68
C VAL A 29 -6.77 0.10 -3.09
N LEU A 30 -6.86 1.01 -4.07
CA LEU A 30 -7.12 0.70 -5.48
C LEU A 30 -5.92 1.06 -6.35
N LEU A 31 -5.43 0.11 -7.13
CA LEU A 31 -4.50 0.37 -8.22
C LEU A 31 -5.26 0.87 -9.47
N ALA A 32 -5.28 2.18 -9.69
CA ALA A 32 -5.95 2.82 -10.85
C ALA A 32 -4.98 3.71 -11.66
N PRO A 33 -4.12 3.13 -12.50
CA PRO A 33 -3.23 3.89 -13.37
C PRO A 33 -4.04 4.56 -14.49
N ALA A 34 -3.95 5.89 -14.57
CA ALA A 34 -4.71 6.70 -15.54
C ALA A 34 -4.25 6.53 -17.00
N CYS A 35 -3.10 5.88 -17.26
CA CYS A 35 -2.56 5.61 -18.61
C CYS A 35 -1.64 4.37 -18.60
N ALA A 36 -1.45 3.76 -19.78
CA ALA A 36 -0.49 2.68 -19.98
C ALA A 36 0.95 3.23 -19.90
N SER A 37 1.50 3.23 -18.69
CA SER A 37 2.91 3.54 -18.45
C SER A 37 3.77 2.32 -18.81
N PHE A 38 4.27 2.26 -20.04
CA PHE A 38 5.26 1.25 -20.49
C PHE A 38 6.68 1.52 -19.95
N ASP A 39 6.84 2.54 -19.13
CA ASP A 39 8.09 3.04 -18.56
C ASP A 39 8.64 2.16 -17.43
N MET A 40 7.80 1.38 -16.73
CA MET A 40 8.23 0.45 -15.68
C MET A 40 7.79 -1.01 -15.90
N PHE A 41 6.82 -1.27 -16.79
CA PHE A 41 6.26 -2.61 -16.99
C PHE A 41 5.95 -2.85 -18.47
N ASN A 42 6.13 -4.09 -18.92
CA ASN A 42 5.87 -4.48 -20.31
C ASN A 42 4.37 -4.65 -20.59
N SER A 43 3.55 -4.88 -19.57
CA SER A 43 2.11 -5.03 -19.72
C SER A 43 1.32 -4.64 -18.47
N PHE A 44 0.00 -4.48 -18.63
CA PHE A 44 -0.89 -4.22 -17.51
C PHE A 44 -0.99 -5.42 -16.56
N GLU A 45 -0.90 -6.65 -17.09
CA GLU A 45 -0.89 -7.88 -16.31
C GLU A 45 0.36 -8.00 -15.46
N GLU A 46 1.53 -7.63 -15.99
CA GLU A 46 2.78 -7.63 -15.23
C GLU A 46 2.67 -6.67 -14.04
N ARG A 47 2.20 -5.44 -14.27
CA ARG A 47 1.96 -4.46 -13.21
C ARG A 47 0.96 -4.95 -12.16
N GLY A 48 -0.12 -5.60 -12.59
CA GLY A 48 -1.13 -6.16 -11.69
C GLY A 48 -0.60 -7.34 -10.85
N LYS A 49 0.25 -8.19 -11.46
CA LYS A 49 0.93 -9.29 -10.77
C LYS A 49 1.89 -8.75 -9.71
N GLU A 50 2.68 -7.74 -10.05
CA GLU A 50 3.61 -7.09 -9.11
C GLU A 50 2.85 -6.50 -7.92
N PHE A 51 1.79 -5.72 -8.17
CA PHE A 51 0.96 -5.17 -7.10
C PHE A 51 0.40 -6.26 -6.18
N LYS A 52 -0.13 -7.35 -6.74
CA LYS A 52 -0.64 -8.47 -5.94
C LYS A 52 0.45 -9.14 -5.12
N SER A 53 1.64 -9.34 -5.71
CA SER A 53 2.81 -9.91 -5.03
C SER A 53 3.20 -9.05 -3.82
N GLU A 54 3.31 -7.74 -4.01
CA GLU A 54 3.69 -6.80 -2.96
C GLU A 54 2.64 -6.71 -1.84
N VAL A 55 1.34 -6.75 -2.17
CA VAL A 55 0.27 -6.79 -1.17
C VAL A 55 0.33 -8.06 -0.32
N LEU A 56 0.56 -9.24 -0.94
CA LEU A 56 0.68 -10.51 -0.22
C LEU A 56 1.94 -10.55 0.65
N SER A 57 3.06 -10.04 0.14
CA SER A 57 4.30 -9.88 0.91
C SER A 57 4.06 -9.02 2.15
N LEU A 58 3.42 -7.86 1.98
CA LEU A 58 3.08 -6.97 3.08
C LEU A 58 2.13 -7.61 4.10
N GLU A 59 1.13 -8.36 3.67
CA GLU A 59 0.24 -9.11 4.56
C GLU A 59 1.03 -10.07 5.45
N SER A 60 2.00 -10.79 4.89
CA SER A 60 2.86 -11.69 5.65
C SER A 60 3.72 -10.94 6.68
N GLU A 61 4.27 -9.78 6.31
CA GLU A 61 5.07 -8.93 7.20
C GLU A 61 4.22 -8.33 8.34
N VAL A 62 2.99 -7.91 8.04
CA VAL A 62 2.07 -7.32 9.01
C VAL A 62 1.53 -8.39 9.94
N GLY A 63 1.24 -9.60 9.44
CA GLY A 63 0.84 -10.74 10.27
C GLY A 63 1.84 -11.04 11.38
N SER A 64 3.14 -10.99 11.09
CA SER A 64 4.20 -11.16 12.09
C SER A 64 4.40 -9.97 13.03
N LYS A 65 4.01 -8.75 12.62
CA LYS A 65 4.17 -7.51 13.41
C LYS A 65 2.91 -7.09 14.19
N THR A 66 1.76 -7.70 13.92
CA THR A 66 0.48 -7.35 14.58
C THR A 66 0.44 -7.86 16.02
N ASP A 67 1.25 -8.87 16.35
CA ASP A 67 1.44 -9.37 17.72
C ASP A 67 1.99 -8.28 18.67
N SER A 68 2.87 -7.39 18.19
CA SER A 68 3.52 -6.38 19.04
C SER A 68 2.77 -5.03 19.17
N ARG A 69 1.68 -4.80 18.43
CA ARG A 69 0.94 -3.52 18.45
C ARG A 69 -0.27 -3.47 19.37
N LEU A 70 -0.62 -4.59 20.03
CA LEU A 70 -1.67 -4.60 21.06
C LEU A 70 -1.19 -4.10 22.44
N GLN A 71 0.08 -3.72 22.62
CA GLN A 71 0.60 -3.28 23.93
C GLN A 71 0.66 -1.76 24.16
N THR A 72 0.27 -0.89 23.23
CA THR A 72 0.40 0.58 23.44
C THR A 72 -0.87 1.39 23.27
N GLN A 73 -2.05 0.81 23.50
CA GLN A 73 -3.29 1.58 23.52
C GLN A 73 -4.14 1.30 24.77
N ASP A 74 -3.52 1.44 25.95
CA ASP A 74 -4.23 1.61 27.23
C ASP A 74 -3.40 2.43 28.24
N SER A 75 -2.98 3.65 27.87
CA SER A 75 -2.36 4.59 28.82
C SER A 75 -2.42 6.06 28.39
N ARG A 76 -3.56 6.51 27.85
CA ARG A 76 -3.91 7.94 27.86
C ARG A 76 -5.34 8.07 28.39
N LEU A 77 -5.39 8.26 29.71
CA LEU A 77 -6.38 8.94 30.56
C LEU A 77 -7.84 8.92 30.11
#